data_AF-A0A0E3Z5A2-F1
#
_entry.id   AF-A0A0E3Z5A2-F1
#
_cell.length_a   1.000
_cell.length_b   1.000
_cell.length_c   1.000
_cell.angle_alpha   90.00
_cell.angle_beta   90.00
_cell.angle_gamma   90.00
#
_symmetry.space_group_name_H-M   'P 1'
#
loop_
_entity.id
_entity.type
_entity.pdbx_description
1 polymer ?
#
loop_
_entity_poly.entity_id
_entity_poly.type
_entity_poly.pdbx_seq_one_letter_code
_entity_poly.pdbx_strand_id
1 'polypeptide(L)' 'MSLSILQLVGSHGGWRLIDNGTPSFWFLEREQAMQIARVIADSRAGLRFIPTRIEAENDAGELELVASFP' A
#
# COMPACT_ATOMS: atom_id res chain seq x y z
N MET A 1 -18.93 -1.99 6.27
CA MET A 1 -17.93 -1.44 5.34
C MET A 1 -16.64 -2.22 5.51
N SER A 2 -16.14 -2.87 4.46
CA SER A 2 -14.84 -3.55 4.52
C SER A 2 -13.73 -2.53 4.28
N LEU A 3 -12.88 -2.33 5.28
CA LEU A 3 -11.66 -1.53 5.17
C LEU A 3 -10.67 -2.24 4.23
N SER A 4 -10.09 -1.52 3.27
CA SER A 4 -9.02 -2.04 2.44
C SER A 4 -7.65 -1.63 3.00
N ILE A 5 -6.68 -2.53 2.94
CA ILE A 5 -5.30 -2.28 3.37
C ILE A 5 -4.35 -2.60 2.22
N LEU A 6 -3.52 -1.63 1.86
CA LEU A 6 -2.39 -1.78 0.95
C LEU A 6 -1.11 -1.76 1.79
N GLN A 7 -0.30 -2.81 1.72
CA GLN A 7 0.94 -2.91 2.47
C GLN A 7 2.14 -2.92 1.52
N LEU A 8 3.14 -2.09 1.80
CA LEU A 8 4.41 -2.04 1.09
C LEU A 8 5.49 -2.71 1.93
N VAL A 9 5.97 -3.87 1.48
CA VAL A 9 6.92 -4.70 2.23
C VAL A 9 8.22 -4.81 1.45
N GLY A 10 9.35 -4.61 2.12
CA GLY A 10 10.67 -4.79 1.56
C GLY A 10 10.92 -6.26 1.24
N SER A 11 11.47 -6.56 0.06
CA SER A 11 11.73 -7.95 -0.33
C SER A 11 12.89 -8.04 -1.31
N HIS A 12 13.99 -8.70 -0.92
CA HIS A 12 15.11 -9.09 -1.79
C HIS A 12 15.59 -8.00 -2.78
N GLY A 13 15.78 -6.77 -2.29
CA GLY A 13 16.25 -5.65 -3.11
C GLY A 13 15.17 -4.88 -3.86
N GLY A 14 13.89 -5.11 -3.55
CA GLY A 14 12.77 -4.33 -4.06
C GLY A 14 11.63 -4.21 -3.06
N TRP A 15 10.47 -3.79 -3.54
CA TRP A 15 9.28 -3.49 -2.76
C TRP A 15 8.07 -4.21 -3.33
N ARG A 16 7.36 -4.92 -2.46
CA ARG A 16 6.16 -5.66 -2.81
C ARG A 16 4.93 -4.92 -2.31
N LEU A 17 3.97 -4.71 -3.18
CA LEU A 17 2.64 -4.22 -2.81
C LEU A 17 1.72 -5.42 -2.57
N ILE A 18 1.21 -5.51 -1.35
CA ILE A 18 0.27 -6.52 -0.88
C ILE A 18 -1.09 -5.84 -0.71
N ASP A 19 -2.11 -6.36 -1.40
CA ASP A 19 -3.47 -5.85 -1.37
C ASP A 19 -4.35 -6.81 -0.56
N ASN A 20 -4.78 -6.38 0.63
CA ASN A 20 -5.56 -7.19 1.56
C ASN A 20 -4.98 -8.60 1.79
N GLY A 21 -3.66 -8.66 2.02
CA GLY A 21 -2.92 -9.91 2.22
C GLY A 21 -2.52 -10.64 0.93
N THR A 22 -2.93 -10.17 -0.25
CA THR A 22 -2.60 -10.79 -1.54
C THR A 22 -1.48 -10.02 -2.26
N PRO A 23 -0.32 -10.65 -2.53
CA PRO A 23 0.73 -10.04 -3.33
C PRO A 23 0.22 -9.63 -4.71
N SER A 24 0.40 -8.38 -5.09
CA SER A 24 -0.15 -7.84 -6.35
C SER A 24 0.93 -7.32 -7.30
N PHE A 25 1.86 -6.51 -6.80
CA PHE A 25 2.88 -5.84 -7.64
C PHE A 25 4.26 -5.86 -6.99
N TRP A 26 5.29 -5.72 -7.83
CA TRP A 26 6.69 -5.61 -7.42
C TRP A 26 7.35 -4.39 -8.06
N PHE A 27 8.12 -3.67 -7.28
CA PHE A 27 8.83 -2.46 -7.68
C PHE A 27 10.29 -2.54 -7.24
N LEU A 28 11.17 -1.86 -7.97
CA LEU A 28 12.57 -1.72 -7.57
C LEU A 28 12.71 -0.70 -6.43
N GLU A 29 11.95 0.40 -6.52
CA GLU A 29 12.06 1.53 -5.61
C GLU A 29 10.81 1.69 -4.74
N ARG A 30 11.02 2.04 -3.47
CA ARG A 30 9.94 2.30 -2.49
C ARG A 30 9.00 3.39 -2.97
N GLU A 31 9.57 4.45 -3.55
CA GLU A 31 8.83 5.63 -3.98
C GLU A 31 7.82 5.29 -5.08
N GLN A 32 8.21 4.48 -6.06
CA GLN A 32 7.32 4.02 -7.12
C GLN A 32 6.17 3.17 -6.56
N ALA A 33 6.48 2.25 -5.64
CA ALA A 33 5.46 1.44 -4.97
C ALA A 33 4.46 2.32 -4.20
N MET A 34 4.96 3.36 -3.52
CA MET A 34 4.15 4.32 -2.78
C MET A 34 3.24 5.16 -3.69
N GLN A 35 3.76 5.64 -4.82
CA GLN A 35 2.97 6.39 -5.79
C GLN A 35 1.81 5.54 -6.32
N ILE A 36 2.06 4.28 -6.68
CA ILE A 36 1.01 3.37 -7.15
C ILE A 36 0.00 3.04 -6.05
N ALA A 37 0.45 2.79 -4.82
CA ALA A 37 -0.45 2.53 -3.69
C ALA A 37 -1.40 3.72 -3.44
N ARG A 38 -0.90 4.96 -3.54
CA ARG A 38 -1.72 6.17 -3.41
C ARG A 38 -2.77 6.29 -4.51
N VAL A 39 -2.40 6.02 -5.77
CA VAL A 39 -3.35 6.05 -6.89
C VAL A 39 -4.47 5.03 -6.70
N ILE A 40 -4.13 3.81 -6.24
CA ILE A 40 -5.12 2.77 -5.96
C ILE A 40 -6.04 3.18 -4.81
N ALA A 41 -5.48 3.68 -3.71
CA ALA A 41 -6.24 4.10 -2.54
C ALA A 41 -7.19 5.26 -2.85
N ASP A 42 -6.70 6.27 -3.58
CA ASP A 42 -7.50 7.41 -4.03
C ASP A 42 -8.63 6.97 -4.97
N SER A 43 -8.35 6.08 -5.92
CA SER A 43 -9.37 5.51 -6.82
C SER A 43 -10.43 4.72 -6.06
N ARG A 44 -10.04 3.96 -5.02
CA ARG A 44 -10.97 3.19 -4.18
C ARG A 44 -11.88 4.09 -3.34
N ALA A 45 -11.29 5.09 -2.70
CA ALA A 45 -12.01 6.07 -1.90
C ALA A 45 -12.98 6.88 -2.77
N GLY A 46 -12.46 7.51 -3.83
CA GLY A 46 -13.22 8.45 -4.67
C GLY A 46 -14.26 7.82 -5.58
N LEU A 47 -13.99 6.63 -6.14
CA LEU A 47 -14.88 6.01 -7.14
C LEU A 47 -15.73 4.87 -6.57
N ARG A 48 -15.28 4.23 -5.49
CA ARG A 48 -15.94 3.03 -4.94
C ARG A 48 -16.39 3.19 -3.49
N PHE A 49 -16.09 4.32 -2.85
CA PHE A 49 -16.39 4.58 -1.44
C PHE A 49 -15.87 3.47 -0.52
N ILE A 50 -14.67 2.96 -0.83
CA ILE A 50 -13.98 1.94 -0.04
C ILE A 50 -12.85 2.64 0.73
N PRO A 51 -12.99 2.81 2.06
CA PRO A 51 -11.92 3.37 2.88
C PRO A 51 -10.67 2.51 2.73
N THR A 52 -9.54 3.15 2.44
CA THR A 52 -8.28 2.45 2.13
C THR A 52 -7.12 3.02 2.93
N ARG A 53 -6.39 2.16 3.62
CA ARG A 53 -5.16 2.50 4.33
C ARG A 53 -3.95 2.02 3.55
N ILE A 54 -2.86 2.76 3.67
CA ILE A 54 -1.56 2.36 3.17
C ILE A 54 -0.65 2.21 4.37
N GLU A 55 -0.07 1.02 4.52
CA GLU A 55 0.98 0.71 5.47
C GLU A 55 2.27 0.45 4.70
N ALA A 56 3.41 0.88 5.24
CA ALA A 56 4.69 0.61 4.62
C ALA A 56 5.69 0.17 5.68
N GLU A 57 6.56 -0.75 5.29
CA GLU A 57 7.68 -1.17 6.12
C GLU A 57 8.67 0.00 6.24
N ASN A 58 9.13 0.23 7.47
CA ASN A 58 10.18 1.18 7.81
C ASN A 58 11.56 0.48 7.86
N ASP A 59 12.61 1.24 8.15
CA ASP A 59 13.98 0.71 8.21
C ASP A 59 14.20 -0.32 9.34
N ALA A 60 13.28 -0.39 10.32
CA ALA A 60 13.30 -1.38 11.40
C ALA A 60 12.56 -2.69 11.03
N GLY A 61 11.97 -2.76 9.84
CA GLY A 61 11.17 -3.90 9.41
C GLY A 61 9.73 -3.90 9.94
N GLU A 62 9.28 -2.78 10.52
CA GLU A 62 7.94 -2.64 11.08
C GLU A 62 7.00 -1.94 10.10
N LEU A 63 5.75 -2.39 10.02
CA LEU A 63 4.71 -1.75 9.22
C LEU A 63 4.16 -0.52 9.93
N GLU A 64 4.27 0.65 9.32
CA GLU A 64 3.71 1.91 9.81
C GLU A 64 2.59 2.42 8.89
N LEU A 65 1.58 3.06 9.47
CA LEU A 65 0.53 3.74 8.71
C LEU A 65 1.10 5.01 8.06
N VAL A 66 1.16 5.03 6.73
CA VAL A 66 1.71 6.16 5.95
C VAL A 66 0.62 7.05 5.37
N ALA A 67 -0.56 6.50 5.10
CA ALA A 67 -1.70 7.27 4.57
C ALA A 67 -3.03 6.55 4.86
N SER A 68 -4.10 7.33 4.96
CA SER A 68 -5.47 6.83 5.07
C SER A 68 -6.39 7.66 4.19
N PHE A 69 -7.21 6.98 3.40
CA PHE A 69 -8.20 7.57 2.51
C PHE A 69 -9.60 7.17 3.02
N PRO A 70 -10.55 8.13 3.10
CA PRO A 70 -11.89 7.90 3.63
C PRO A 70 -12.75 7.01 2.72
#